data_AF-A0A6J4RDU0-F1
#
_entry.id   AF-A0A6J4RDU0-F1
#
_cell.length_a   1.000
_cell.length_b   1.000
_cell.length_c   1.000
_cell.angle_alpha   90.00
_cell.angle_beta   90.00
_cell.angle_gamma   90.00
#
_symmetry.space_group_name_H-M   'P 1'
#
loop_
_entity.id
_entity.type
_entity.pdbx_description
1 polymer ?
#
loop_
_entity_poly.entity_id
_entity_poly.type
_entity_poly.pdbx_seq_one_letter_code
_entity_poly.pdbx_strand_id
1 'polypeptide(L)'
;MVHHGDAYLREGGDAALTEAVVSADLDVLPDRSRALCAYALKLTVRPWDMGAADVDALRAAGLSDRDVVDANQVVAYFNYVNRIADGLGVELEPEWPPEARRRRRYATRASVSEPDGPGAGPSPRPPDDAET
;
A
#
# COMPACT_ATOMS: atom_id res chain seq x y z
N MET A 1 1.22 -2.00 11.78
CA MET A 1 1.97 -1.36 12.88
C MET A 1 1.03 -0.53 13.73
N VAL A 2 0.85 -0.86 15.01
CA VAL A 2 -0.16 -0.21 15.88
C VAL A 2 0.28 1.17 16.38
N HIS A 3 1.60 1.41 16.47
CA HIS A 3 2.16 2.65 17.01
C HIS A 3 1.75 3.93 16.27
N HIS A 4 1.60 3.90 14.92
CA HIS A 4 1.49 5.14 14.15
C HIS A 4 0.07 5.73 14.06
N GLY A 5 -0.97 4.90 14.00
CA GLY A 5 -2.35 5.42 14.05
C GLY A 5 -2.64 6.05 15.41
N ASP A 6 -2.19 5.39 16.47
CA ASP A 6 -2.27 5.86 17.84
C ASP A 6 -1.44 7.13 18.11
N ALA A 7 -0.28 7.27 17.48
CA ALA A 7 0.54 8.47 17.56
C ALA A 7 -0.11 9.64 16.81
N TYR A 8 -0.60 9.41 15.58
CA TYR A 8 -1.28 10.43 14.78
C TYR A 8 -2.51 10.98 15.51
N LEU A 9 -3.33 10.12 16.13
CA LEU A 9 -4.48 10.56 16.93
C LEU A 9 -4.08 11.38 18.17
N ARG A 10 -2.97 11.02 18.84
CA ARG A 10 -2.45 11.78 20.00
C ARG A 10 -1.94 13.16 19.62
N GLU A 11 -1.48 13.34 18.39
CA GLU A 11 -0.99 14.62 17.86
C GLU A 11 -2.12 15.50 17.28
N GLY A 12 -3.39 15.12 17.45
CA GLY A 12 -4.54 15.87 16.96
C GLY A 12 -4.97 15.48 15.55
N GLY A 13 -4.56 14.29 15.09
CA GLY A 13 -4.93 13.74 13.79
C GLY A 13 -6.41 13.41 13.66
N ASP A 14 -6.88 13.39 12.42
CA ASP A 14 -8.27 13.08 12.09
C ASP A 14 -8.56 11.57 12.22
N ALA A 15 -9.50 11.23 13.09
CA ALA A 15 -9.94 9.85 13.31
C ALA A 15 -10.60 9.23 12.07
N ALA A 16 -11.33 10.01 11.28
CA ALA A 16 -11.92 9.55 10.03
C ALA A 16 -10.83 9.26 8.99
N LEU A 17 -9.79 10.10 8.90
CA LEU A 17 -8.62 9.83 8.06
C LEU A 17 -7.88 8.57 8.51
N THR A 18 -7.70 8.39 9.82
CA THR A 18 -7.04 7.22 10.39
C THR A 18 -7.80 5.94 10.04
N GLU A 19 -9.10 5.93 10.23
CA GLU A 19 -9.95 4.78 9.95
C GLU A 19 -10.01 4.48 8.44
N ALA A 20 -10.15 5.49 7.59
CA ALA A 20 -10.12 5.34 6.14
C ALA A 20 -8.79 4.75 5.63
N VAL A 21 -7.66 5.19 6.17
CA VAL A 21 -6.34 4.65 5.82
C VAL A 21 -6.18 3.22 6.34
N VAL A 22 -6.64 2.93 7.55
CA VAL A 22 -6.54 1.59 8.17
C VAL A 22 -7.46 0.57 7.48
N SER A 23 -8.66 0.99 7.08
CA SER A 23 -9.63 0.15 6.36
C SER A 23 -9.37 0.07 4.85
N ALA A 24 -8.46 0.89 4.33
CA ALA A 24 -8.19 1.08 2.92
C ALA A 24 -9.39 1.61 2.10
N ASP A 25 -10.41 2.17 2.76
CA ASP A 25 -11.48 2.93 2.12
C ASP A 25 -11.00 4.36 1.87
N LEU A 26 -10.25 4.54 0.79
CA LEU A 26 -9.72 5.85 0.40
C LEU A 26 -10.80 6.75 -0.22
N ASP A 27 -12.01 6.22 -0.46
CA ASP A 27 -13.08 6.92 -1.16
C ASP A 27 -13.76 8.00 -0.33
N VAL A 28 -13.56 7.99 0.98
CA VAL A 28 -14.06 9.01 1.89
C VAL A 28 -13.06 10.15 2.13
N LEU A 29 -11.85 10.06 1.55
CA LEU A 29 -10.79 11.03 1.80
C LEU A 29 -10.89 12.26 0.90
N PRO A 30 -10.52 13.46 1.42
CA PRO A 30 -10.30 14.64 0.58
C PRO A 30 -9.28 14.35 -0.52
N ASP A 31 -9.41 15.01 -1.66
CA ASP A 31 -8.62 14.77 -2.88
C ASP A 31 -7.11 14.71 -2.62
N ARG A 32 -6.60 15.65 -1.80
CA ARG A 32 -5.18 15.70 -1.43
C ARG A 32 -4.72 14.45 -0.67
N SER A 33 -5.48 14.03 0.35
CA SER A 33 -5.16 12.86 1.18
C SER A 33 -5.27 11.56 0.38
N ARG A 34 -6.30 11.47 -0.49
CA ARG A 34 -6.48 10.35 -1.42
C ARG A 34 -5.31 10.23 -2.39
N ALA A 35 -4.86 11.33 -2.99
CA ALA A 35 -3.74 11.33 -3.92
C ALA A 35 -2.44 10.86 -3.23
N LEU A 36 -2.18 11.35 -2.01
CA LEU A 36 -1.06 10.88 -1.18
C LEU A 36 -1.14 9.38 -0.87
N CYS A 37 -2.32 8.88 -0.48
CA CYS A 37 -2.51 7.45 -0.18
C CYS A 37 -2.35 6.57 -1.42
N ALA A 38 -2.86 7.00 -2.58
CA ALA A 38 -2.69 6.29 -3.84
C ALA A 38 -1.21 6.22 -4.27
N TYR A 39 -0.48 7.34 -4.14
CA TYR A 39 0.96 7.39 -4.38
C TYR A 39 1.72 6.45 -3.44
N ALA A 40 1.44 6.52 -2.12
CA ALA A 40 2.07 5.68 -1.12
C ALA A 40 1.82 4.18 -1.37
N LEU A 41 0.60 3.82 -1.77
CA LEU A 41 0.23 2.46 -2.13
C LEU A 41 1.04 1.97 -3.34
N LYS A 42 1.09 2.76 -4.42
CA LYS A 42 1.83 2.40 -5.64
C LYS A 42 3.32 2.24 -5.35
N LEU A 43 3.94 3.21 -4.66
CA LEU A 43 5.35 3.17 -4.31
C LEU A 43 5.69 1.98 -3.38
N THR A 44 4.75 1.54 -2.55
CA THR A 44 4.92 0.39 -1.66
C THR A 44 4.82 -0.95 -2.40
N VAL A 45 3.85 -1.09 -3.31
CA VAL A 45 3.51 -2.38 -3.94
C VAL A 45 4.20 -2.59 -5.28
N ARG A 46 4.35 -1.52 -6.08
CA ARG A 46 4.91 -1.55 -7.43
C ARG A 46 5.88 -0.37 -7.67
N PRO A 47 6.95 -0.24 -6.88
CA PRO A 47 7.91 0.87 -7.04
C PRO A 47 8.55 0.93 -8.44
N TRP A 48 8.67 -0.20 -9.14
CA TRP A 48 9.20 -0.27 -10.51
C TRP A 48 8.28 0.34 -11.57
N ASP A 49 7.01 0.58 -11.26
CA ASP A 49 6.04 1.22 -12.17
C ASP A 49 5.94 2.74 -11.95
N MET A 50 6.72 3.30 -11.02
CA MET A 50 6.68 4.74 -10.71
C MET A 50 7.22 5.58 -11.87
N GLY A 51 6.59 6.73 -12.13
CA GLY A 51 6.99 7.65 -13.18
C GLY A 51 6.52 9.08 -12.96
N ALA A 52 6.83 9.96 -13.91
CA ALA A 52 6.50 11.39 -13.83
C ALA A 52 5.01 11.66 -13.61
N ALA A 53 4.13 10.85 -14.21
CA ALA A 53 2.69 10.99 -14.05
C ALA A 53 2.21 10.85 -12.59
N ASP A 54 2.90 10.05 -11.76
CA ASP A 54 2.56 9.92 -10.34
C ASP A 54 2.91 11.18 -9.54
N VAL A 55 4.01 11.85 -9.92
CA VAL A 55 4.42 13.13 -9.34
C VAL A 55 3.47 14.24 -9.78
N ASP A 56 3.10 14.26 -11.07
CA ASP A 56 2.18 15.25 -11.61
C ASP A 56 0.77 15.14 -11.00
N ALA A 57 0.32 13.92 -10.68
CA ALA A 57 -0.92 13.71 -9.95
C ALA A 57 -0.90 14.33 -8.54
N LEU A 58 0.23 14.24 -7.82
CA LEU A 58 0.38 14.91 -6.52
C LEU A 58 0.39 16.43 -6.68
N ARG A 59 1.08 16.97 -7.69
CA ARG A 59 1.08 18.41 -7.98
C ARG A 59 -0.32 18.92 -8.30
N ALA A 60 -1.09 18.18 -9.10
CA ALA A 60 -2.48 18.51 -9.41
C ALA A 60 -3.38 18.53 -8.16
N ALA A 61 -3.04 17.75 -7.13
CA ALA A 61 -3.70 17.77 -5.83
C ALA A 61 -3.20 18.88 -4.88
N GLY A 62 -2.38 19.82 -5.39
CA GLY A 62 -1.89 20.99 -4.66
C GLY A 62 -0.63 20.76 -3.82
N LEU A 63 0.10 19.65 -4.04
CA LEU A 63 1.39 19.42 -3.39
C LEU A 63 2.52 20.15 -4.11
N SER A 64 3.40 20.79 -3.35
CA SER A 64 4.66 21.35 -3.88
C SER A 64 5.68 20.24 -4.14
N ASP A 65 6.73 20.52 -4.92
CA ASP A 65 7.82 19.57 -5.15
C ASP A 65 8.48 19.12 -3.84
N ARG A 66 8.56 20.03 -2.85
CA ARG A 66 9.04 19.69 -1.51
C ARG A 66 8.12 18.68 -0.83
N ASP A 67 6.80 18.91 -0.86
CA ASP A 67 5.83 17.98 -0.26
C ASP A 67 5.90 16.59 -0.91
N VAL A 68 6.14 16.52 -2.23
CA VAL A 68 6.32 15.25 -2.94
C VAL A 68 7.58 14.52 -2.48
N VAL A 69 8.70 15.23 -2.35
CA VAL A 69 9.95 14.67 -1.84
C VAL A 69 9.80 14.19 -0.40
N ASP A 70 9.11 14.95 0.44
CA ASP A 70 8.83 14.57 1.82
C ASP A 70 7.94 13.31 1.87
N ALA A 71 6.87 13.26 1.07
CA ALA A 71 6.00 12.09 0.96
C ALA A 71 6.76 10.84 0.51
N ASN A 72 7.61 10.96 -0.52
CA ASN A 72 8.41 9.85 -1.03
C ASN A 72 9.37 9.31 0.04
N GLN A 73 10.06 10.20 0.78
CA GLN A 73 10.96 9.81 1.86
C GLN A 73 10.23 9.10 3.01
N VAL A 74 9.08 9.62 3.43
CA VAL A 74 8.27 9.01 4.50
C VAL A 74 7.81 7.61 4.09
N VAL A 75 7.27 7.46 2.88
CA VAL A 75 6.83 6.15 2.37
C VAL A 75 8.01 5.17 2.27
N ALA A 76 9.16 5.62 1.76
CA ALA A 76 10.35 4.78 1.66
C ALA A 76 10.90 4.36 3.05
N TYR A 77 10.92 5.29 4.01
CA TYR A 77 11.38 5.02 5.38
C TYR A 77 10.51 3.95 6.06
N PHE A 78 9.19 4.07 5.99
CA PHE A 78 8.30 3.05 6.55
C PHE A 78 8.45 1.71 5.85
N ASN A 79 8.65 1.71 4.54
CA ASN A 79 8.97 0.51 3.78
C ASN A 79 10.25 -0.17 4.29
N TYR A 80 11.30 0.60 4.58
CA TYR A 80 12.55 0.07 5.14
C TYR A 80 12.33 -0.51 6.55
N VAL A 81 11.77 0.26 7.47
CA VAL A 81 11.59 -0.17 8.88
C VAL A 81 10.66 -1.38 8.98
N ASN A 82 9.56 -1.40 8.20
CA ASN A 82 8.65 -2.54 8.17
C ASN A 82 9.37 -3.83 7.75
N ARG A 83 10.24 -3.77 6.73
CA ARG A 83 11.01 -4.93 6.26
C ARG A 83 12.01 -5.42 7.32
N ILE A 84 12.65 -4.51 8.07
CA ILE A 84 13.54 -4.89 9.17
C ILE A 84 12.76 -5.57 10.29
N ALA A 85 11.66 -4.95 10.75
CA ALA A 85 10.86 -5.48 11.84
C ALA A 85 10.22 -6.84 11.47
N ASP A 86 9.55 -6.93 10.32
CA ASP A 86 8.92 -8.17 9.87
C ASP A 86 9.95 -9.25 9.51
N GLY A 87 11.06 -8.86 8.87
CA GLY A 87 12.11 -9.80 8.45
C GLY A 87 12.88 -10.41 9.61
N LEU A 88 13.00 -9.69 10.73
CA LEU A 88 13.65 -10.18 11.96
C LEU A 88 12.66 -10.73 13.00
N GLY A 89 11.35 -10.64 12.74
CA GLY A 89 10.32 -11.11 13.67
C GLY A 89 10.21 -10.28 14.95
N VAL A 90 10.45 -8.96 14.87
CA VAL A 90 10.33 -8.05 16.02
C VAL A 90 8.86 -8.01 16.50
N GLU A 91 8.65 -8.27 17.79
CA GLU A 91 7.34 -8.20 18.44
C GLU A 91 7.15 -6.88 19.20
N LEU A 92 5.88 -6.51 19.44
CA LEU A 92 5.54 -5.34 20.26
C LEU A 92 5.92 -5.58 21.74
N GLU A 93 6.38 -4.54 22.41
CA GLU A 93 6.84 -4.62 23.79
C GLU A 93 5.70 -4.97 24.78
N PRO A 94 6.00 -5.61 25.94
CA PRO A 94 5.04 -6.10 26.94
C PRO A 94 4.08 -5.07 27.60
N GLU A 95 4.30 -3.78 27.40
CA GLU A 95 3.43 -2.68 27.84
C GLU A 95 2.20 -2.42 26.94
N TRP A 96 2.22 -2.85 25.67
CA TRP A 96 1.08 -2.71 24.76
C TRP A 96 -0.14 -3.60 25.14
N PRO A 97 -1.37 -3.19 24.84
CA PRO A 97 -2.52 -4.05 25.07
C PRO A 97 -2.45 -5.36 24.24
N PRO A 98 -2.86 -6.53 24.77
CA PRO A 98 -2.81 -7.81 24.05
C PRO A 98 -3.51 -7.77 22.68
N GLU A 99 -4.57 -6.98 22.54
CA GLU A 99 -5.30 -6.75 21.29
C GLU A 99 -4.45 -6.04 20.23
N ALA A 100 -3.55 -5.14 20.62
CA ALA A 100 -2.61 -4.48 19.72
C ALA A 100 -1.50 -5.43 19.25
N ARG A 101 -1.13 -6.41 20.09
CA ARG A 101 -0.14 -7.44 19.75
C ARG A 101 -0.65 -8.50 18.79
N ARG A 102 -1.98 -8.61 18.60
CA ARG A 102 -2.52 -9.51 17.59
C ARG A 102 -2.15 -8.97 16.20
N ARG A 103 -1.46 -9.78 15.39
CA ARG A 103 -1.20 -9.46 13.97
C ARG A 103 -2.52 -9.11 13.29
N ARG A 104 -2.76 -7.82 13.02
CA ARG A 104 -3.88 -7.40 12.18
C ARG A 104 -3.63 -7.94 10.77
N ARG A 105 -4.54 -8.79 10.29
CA ARG A 105 -4.62 -9.08 8.86
C ARG A 105 -5.21 -7.86 8.20
N TYR A 106 -4.37 -7.02 7.60
CA TYR A 106 -4.85 -5.97 6.71
C TYR A 106 -5.67 -6.65 5.61
N ALA A 107 -6.87 -6.14 5.34
CA ALA A 107 -7.66 -6.60 4.20
C ALA A 107 -6.83 -6.36 2.95
N THR A 108 -6.15 -7.39 2.47
CA THR A 108 -5.49 -7.31 1.18
C THR A 108 -6.63 -7.30 0.18
N ARG A 109 -6.57 -6.43 -0.82
CA ARG A 109 -7.52 -6.34 -1.94
C ARG A 109 -7.62 -7.63 -2.78
N ALA A 110 -7.12 -8.75 -2.27
CA ALA A 110 -7.30 -10.12 -2.76
C ALA A 110 -8.74 -10.64 -2.62
N SER A 111 -9.71 -9.79 -2.26
CA SER A 111 -11.15 -10.06 -2.41
C SER A 111 -11.76 -9.44 -3.68
N VAL A 112 -10.98 -8.75 -4.52
CA VAL A 112 -11.40 -8.40 -5.88
C VAL A 112 -10.98 -9.55 -6.78
N SER A 113 -11.94 -10.40 -7.15
CA SER A 113 -11.80 -11.38 -8.22
C SER A 113 -11.35 -10.69 -9.50
N GLU A 114 -10.27 -11.19 -10.12
CA GLU A 114 -9.85 -10.76 -11.46
C GLU A 114 -11.03 -10.89 -12.44
N PRO A 115 -11.24 -9.95 -13.37
CA PRO A 115 -12.12 -10.21 -14.49
C PRO A 115 -11.50 -11.34 -15.31
N ASP A 116 -12.31 -12.35 -15.65
CA ASP A 116 -11.92 -13.46 -16.50
C ASP A 116 -11.09 -12.94 -17.69
N GLY A 117 -9.81 -13.33 -17.74
CA GLY A 117 -8.93 -13.02 -18.86
C GLY A 117 -9.53 -13.51 -20.18
N PRO A 118 -9.08 -12.97 -21.33
CA PRO A 118 -9.58 -13.41 -22.63
C PRO A 118 -9.37 -14.93 -22.74
N GLY A 119 -10.47 -15.65 -22.91
CA GLY A 119 -10.53 -17.10 -22.84
C GLY A 119 -9.37 -17.77 -23.55
N ALA A 120 -8.71 -18.69 -22.85
CA ALA A 120 -7.62 -19.49 -23.39
C ALA A 120 -8.03 -20.06 -24.76
N GLY A 121 -7.37 -19.57 -25.80
CA GLY A 121 -7.44 -20.17 -27.13
C GLY A 121 -7.00 -21.64 -27.05
N PRO A 122 -7.46 -22.48 -27.98
CA PRO A 122 -7.19 -23.91 -27.92
C PRO A 122 -5.68 -24.18 -27.87
N SER A 123 -5.28 -25.04 -26.93
CA SER A 123 -3.88 -25.49 -26.78
C SER A 123 -3.33 -26.02 -28.11
N PRO A 124 -2.06 -25.72 -28.46
CA PRO A 124 -1.44 -26.27 -29.65
C PRO A 124 -1.33 -27.80 -29.53
N ARG A 125 -1.65 -28.50 -30.62
CA ARG A 125 -1.45 -29.96 -30.72
C ARG A 125 0.05 -30.28 -30.61
N PRO A 126 0.42 -31.39 -29.94
CA PRO A 126 1.79 -31.87 -29.97
C PRO A 126 2.22 -32.20 -31.40
N PRO A 127 3.51 -32.07 -31.73
CA PRO A 127 4.04 -32.41 -33.04
C PRO A 127 3.86 -33.91 -33.31
N ASP A 128 3.43 -34.25 -34.53
CA ASP A 128 3.43 -35.62 -35.03
C ASP A 128 4.88 -36.12 -35.08
N ASP A 129 5.14 -37.24 -34.42
CA ASP A 129 6.39 -37.98 -34.55
C ASP A 129 6.45 -38.57 -35.97
N ALA A 130 6.99 -37.80 -36.90
CA ALA A 130 7.37 -38.28 -38.22
C ALA A 130 8.74 -38.97 -38.14
N GLU A 131 8.68 -40.29 -38.23
CA GLU A 131 9.65 -41.22 -38.81
C GLU A 131 11.10 -40.73 -39.00
N THR A 132 12.03 -41.37 -38.28
CA THR A 132 13.26 -41.92 -38.86
C THR A 132 13.58 -43.26 -38.23
#